data_AF-A0A1V4X0R9-F1
#
_entry.id   AF-A0A1V4X0R9-F1
#
_cell.length_a   1.000
_cell.length_b   1.000
_cell.length_c   1.000
_cell.angle_alpha   90.00
_cell.angle_beta   90.00
_cell.angle_gamma   90.00
#
_symmetry.space_group_name_H-M   'P 1'
#
loop_
_entity.id
_entity.type
_entity.pdbx_description
1 polymer ?
#
loop_
_entity_poly.entity_id
_entity_poly.type
_entity_poly.pdbx_seq_one_letter_code
_entity_poly.pdbx_strand_id
1 'polypeptide(L)'
;MKLLEYNARFGDPEAMNILPLLKTDFLDICIAIIEGTLDLLNIEFERKATVCKYVVPKAYGLPADSPDARSTSSRIEIGNVGTARLYYSSVDQKADGLYMTSSRAIGVVGVADLLEEAEAIAEKGIAAITGPVDHRPDIGTWPLLEKRIKHVKDIKSKIDWEERP
;
A
#
# COMPACT_ATOMS: atom_id res chain seq x y z
N MET A 1 -19.89 13.01 7.67
CA MET A 1 -19.17 11.82 7.12
C MET A 1 -20.17 11.06 6.28
N LYS A 2 -19.83 10.66 5.04
CA LYS A 2 -20.72 9.85 4.20
C LYS A 2 -20.02 8.53 3.90
N LEU A 3 -20.78 7.45 4.00
CA LEU A 3 -20.33 6.12 3.62
C LEU A 3 -20.34 6.00 2.09
N LEU A 4 -19.26 5.46 1.51
CA LEU A 4 -19.21 5.12 0.09
C LEU A 4 -19.48 3.63 -0.12
N GLU A 5 -18.77 2.78 0.62
CA GLU A 5 -18.87 1.33 0.53
C GLU A 5 -18.45 0.67 1.85
N TYR A 6 -18.82 -0.60 2.01
CA TYR A 6 -18.32 -1.47 3.08
C TYR A 6 -17.52 -2.62 2.47
N ASN A 7 -16.38 -2.92 3.08
CA ASN A 7 -15.61 -4.13 2.83
C ASN A 7 -15.50 -4.92 4.14
N ALA A 8 -15.74 -6.23 4.09
CA ALA A 8 -15.68 -7.13 5.24
C ALA A 8 -14.31 -7.83 5.40
N ARG A 9 -13.24 -7.23 4.85
CA ARG A 9 -11.86 -7.74 4.91
C ARG A 9 -10.87 -6.59 4.89
N PHE A 10 -9.63 -6.88 5.22
CA PHE A 10 -8.52 -5.95 5.03
C PHE A 10 -8.38 -5.53 3.57
N GLY A 11 -8.22 -4.23 3.35
CA GLY A 11 -7.92 -3.65 2.06
C GLY A 11 -6.47 -3.88 1.65
N ASP A 12 -6.24 -3.99 0.34
CA ASP A 12 -4.92 -4.04 -0.26
C ASP A 12 -4.77 -2.82 -1.20
N PRO A 13 -3.89 -1.84 -0.89
CA PRO A 13 -2.76 -1.90 0.06
C PRO A 13 -3.01 -1.45 1.51
N GLU A 14 -4.23 -1.06 1.90
CA GLU A 14 -4.46 -0.34 3.17
C GLU A 14 -3.93 -1.07 4.41
N ALA A 15 -4.06 -2.40 4.47
CA ALA A 15 -3.55 -3.20 5.59
C ALA A 15 -2.02 -3.13 5.72
N MET A 16 -1.29 -3.01 4.61
CA MET A 16 0.17 -2.85 4.61
C MET A 16 0.62 -1.48 5.14
N ASN A 17 -0.27 -0.49 5.24
CA ASN A 17 0.06 0.78 5.92
C ASN A 17 -0.27 0.74 7.42
N ILE A 18 -1.27 -0.04 7.83
CA ILE A 18 -1.82 -0.02 9.20
C ILE A 18 -1.15 -1.07 10.08
N LEU A 19 -1.14 -2.33 9.63
CA LEU A 19 -0.65 -3.46 10.45
C LEU A 19 0.82 -3.35 10.82
N PRO A 20 1.74 -2.76 10.01
CA PRO A 20 3.11 -2.53 10.45
C PRO A 20 3.29 -1.71 11.71
N LEU A 21 2.28 -0.89 12.06
CA LEU A 21 2.27 -0.03 13.23
C LEU A 21 1.53 -0.65 14.42
N LEU A 22 0.90 -1.82 14.24
CA LEU A 22 0.13 -2.45 15.31
C LEU A 22 1.09 -2.95 16.40
N LYS A 23 0.95 -2.42 17.62
CA LYS A 23 1.75 -2.84 18.78
C LYS A 23 1.13 -4.03 19.51
N THR A 24 -0.20 -4.03 19.63
CA THR A 24 -0.95 -5.12 20.25
C THR A 24 -0.83 -6.37 19.39
N ASP A 25 -0.66 -7.55 19.98
CA ASP A 25 -0.55 -8.78 19.20
C ASP A 25 -1.83 -8.98 18.36
N PHE A 26 -1.65 -9.19 17.06
CA PHE A 26 -2.76 -9.40 16.14
C PHE A 26 -3.56 -10.67 16.51
N LEU A 27 -2.88 -11.69 17.05
CA LEU A 27 -3.54 -12.92 17.49
C LEU A 27 -4.47 -12.66 18.69
N ASP A 28 -4.03 -11.85 19.65
CA ASP A 28 -4.87 -11.47 20.81
C ASP A 28 -6.14 -10.74 20.35
N ILE A 29 -6.01 -9.86 19.35
CA ILE A 29 -7.16 -9.20 18.73
C ILE A 29 -8.09 -10.22 18.07
N CYS A 30 -7.56 -11.18 17.32
CA CYS A 30 -8.36 -12.23 16.69
C CYS A 30 -9.10 -13.09 17.73
N ILE A 31 -8.43 -13.48 18.82
CA ILE A 31 -9.03 -14.25 19.91
C ILE A 31 -10.16 -13.44 20.57
N ALA A 32 -9.90 -12.17 20.91
CA ALA A 32 -10.92 -11.30 21.51
C ALA A 32 -12.14 -11.07 20.60
N ILE A 33 -11.95 -11.04 19.28
CA ILE A 33 -13.07 -11.00 18.31
C ILE A 33 -13.90 -12.28 18.38
N ILE A 34 -13.26 -13.45 18.39
CA ILE A 34 -13.94 -14.77 18.45
C ILE A 34 -14.71 -14.91 19.77
N GLU A 35 -14.13 -14.46 20.87
CA GLU A 35 -14.71 -14.55 22.21
C GLU A 35 -15.72 -13.43 22.52
N GLY A 36 -15.80 -12.40 21.68
CA GLY A 36 -16.68 -11.25 21.89
C GLY A 36 -16.23 -10.33 23.03
N THR A 37 -14.92 -10.29 23.31
CA THR A 37 -14.29 -9.54 24.41
C THR A 37 -13.38 -8.41 23.91
N LEU A 38 -13.55 -7.98 22.66
CA LEU A 38 -12.73 -6.94 22.03
C LEU A 38 -12.76 -5.61 22.79
N ASP A 39 -13.88 -5.29 23.44
CA ASP A 39 -14.06 -4.10 24.26
C ASP A 39 -13.17 -4.08 25.52
N LEU A 40 -12.66 -5.24 25.94
CA LEU A 40 -11.75 -5.39 27.09
C LEU A 40 -10.27 -5.24 26.68
N LEU A 41 -9.97 -5.27 25.38
CA LEU A 41 -8.60 -5.22 24.87
C LEU A 41 -8.20 -3.79 24.48
N ASN A 42 -7.13 -3.27 25.09
CA ASN A 42 -6.56 -1.98 24.68
C ASN A 42 -5.69 -2.16 23.42
N ILE A 43 -6.23 -1.80 22.26
CA ILE A 43 -5.52 -1.89 20.98
C ILE A 43 -4.67 -0.64 20.77
N GLU A 44 -3.36 -0.83 20.67
CA GLU A 44 -2.39 0.25 20.49
C GLU A 44 -1.67 0.17 19.15
N PHE A 45 -1.41 1.35 18.58
CA PHE A 45 -0.59 1.52 17.39
C PHE A 45 0.58 2.45 17.68
N GLU A 46 1.70 2.22 17.01
CA GLU A 46 2.83 3.14 16.98
C GLU A 46 2.43 4.47 16.33
N ARG A 47 2.90 5.58 16.90
CA ARG A 47 2.71 6.93 16.33
C ARG A 47 3.79 7.22 15.30
N LYS A 48 3.73 6.52 14.17
CA LYS A 48 4.65 6.67 13.03
C LYS A 48 3.88 6.90 11.73
N ALA A 49 4.57 7.42 10.73
CA ALA A 49 4.08 7.51 9.37
C ALA A 49 4.45 6.25 8.59
N THR A 50 3.57 5.84 7.67
CA THR A 50 3.83 4.77 6.70
C THR A 50 3.53 5.23 5.29
N VAL A 51 4.33 4.74 4.35
CA VAL A 51 4.09 4.90 2.91
C VAL A 51 4.27 3.56 2.23
N CYS A 52 3.19 3.03 1.67
CA CYS A 52 3.20 1.83 0.84
C CYS A 52 3.16 2.21 -0.64
N LYS A 53 4.14 1.73 -1.41
CA LYS A 53 4.19 1.83 -2.86
C LYS A 53 4.23 0.43 -3.47
N TYR A 54 3.52 0.24 -4.57
CA TYR A 54 3.52 -1.03 -5.29
C TYR A 54 4.46 -0.99 -6.49
N VAL A 55 5.28 -2.03 -6.59
CA VAL A 55 5.95 -2.41 -7.84
C VAL A 55 4.99 -3.27 -8.66
N VAL A 56 4.82 -2.90 -9.92
CA VAL A 56 3.99 -3.59 -10.91
C VAL A 56 4.81 -3.89 -12.17
N PRO A 57 4.38 -4.83 -13.03
CA PRO A 57 4.89 -4.91 -14.40
C PRO A 57 4.60 -3.62 -15.18
N LYS A 58 5.44 -3.24 -16.14
CA LYS A 58 5.16 -2.10 -17.04
C LYS A 58 3.83 -2.19 -17.79
N ALA A 59 3.35 -3.41 -18.07
CA ALA A 59 2.06 -3.64 -18.71
C ALA A 59 0.85 -3.59 -17.76
N TYR A 60 1.05 -3.30 -16.47
CA TYR A 60 -0.04 -3.30 -15.50
C TYR A 60 -1.12 -2.27 -15.85
N GLY A 61 -2.36 -2.75 -16.02
CA GLY A 61 -3.49 -1.93 -16.44
C GLY A 61 -3.47 -1.50 -17.92
N LEU A 62 -2.51 -1.97 -18.71
CA LEU A 62 -2.46 -1.73 -20.16
C LEU A 62 -3.18 -2.84 -20.94
N PRO A 63 -3.58 -2.59 -22.21
CA PRO A 63 -4.10 -3.60 -23.11
C PRO A 63 -3.14 -4.78 -23.33
N ALA A 64 -3.68 -5.96 -23.63
CA ALA A 64 -2.90 -7.19 -23.79
C ALA A 64 -1.92 -7.16 -24.98
N ASP A 65 -2.17 -6.31 -25.97
CA ASP A 65 -1.32 -6.08 -27.15
C ASP A 65 -0.32 -4.93 -26.96
N SER A 66 -0.20 -4.38 -25.74
CA SER A 66 0.80 -3.37 -25.41
C SER A 66 2.22 -3.85 -25.74
N PRO A 67 3.11 -2.97 -26.24
CA PRO A 67 4.53 -3.30 -26.43
C PRO A 67 5.21 -3.85 -25.16
N ASP A 68 4.70 -3.48 -23.99
CA ASP A 68 5.20 -3.92 -22.69
C ASP A 68 4.58 -5.24 -22.20
N ALA A 69 3.70 -5.91 -22.95
CA ALA A 69 2.98 -7.11 -22.50
C ALA A 69 3.91 -8.21 -21.93
N ARG A 70 5.13 -8.33 -22.47
CA ARG A 70 6.15 -9.27 -21.98
C ARG A 70 6.69 -8.96 -20.57
N SER A 71 6.44 -7.76 -20.04
CA SER A 71 6.76 -7.43 -18.65
C SER A 71 5.96 -8.27 -17.67
N THR A 72 4.74 -8.68 -18.05
CA THR A 72 4.02 -9.72 -17.32
C THR A 72 4.78 -11.03 -17.45
N SER A 73 4.96 -11.78 -16.36
CA SER A 73 5.80 -13.00 -16.37
C SER A 73 7.30 -12.78 -16.56
N SER A 74 7.79 -11.55 -16.41
CA SER A 74 9.24 -11.28 -16.41
C SER A 74 9.88 -11.55 -15.05
N ARG A 75 11.14 -11.96 -15.10
CA ARG A 75 12.00 -12.08 -13.91
C ARG A 75 12.30 -10.70 -13.34
N ILE A 76 12.35 -10.61 -12.02
CA ILE A 76 12.80 -9.43 -11.28
C ILE A 76 13.89 -9.82 -10.30
N GLU A 77 14.75 -8.84 -9.98
CA GLU A 77 15.80 -8.98 -8.98
C GLU A 77 15.55 -7.96 -7.86
N ILE A 78 15.76 -8.40 -6.62
CA ILE A 78 15.59 -7.55 -5.43
C ILE A 78 16.97 -7.36 -4.79
N GLY A 79 17.47 -6.14 -4.85
CA GLY A 79 18.71 -5.73 -4.20
C GLY A 79 18.52 -5.42 -2.72
N ASN A 80 19.45 -4.63 -2.16
CA ASN A 80 19.35 -4.17 -0.78
C ASN A 80 18.31 -3.05 -0.65
N VAL A 81 17.16 -3.37 -0.07
CA VAL A 81 16.04 -2.44 0.17
C VAL A 81 16.20 -1.58 1.43
N GLY A 82 17.32 -1.72 2.14
CA GLY A 82 17.60 -0.97 3.37
C GLY A 82 16.62 -1.30 4.49
N THR A 83 15.94 -0.29 5.01
CA THR A 83 14.97 -0.42 6.11
C THR A 83 13.52 -0.58 5.65
N ALA A 84 13.28 -0.59 4.34
CA ALA A 84 11.94 -0.82 3.80
C ALA A 84 11.47 -2.25 4.07
N ARG A 85 10.18 -2.41 4.36
CA ARG A 85 9.54 -3.73 4.46
C ARG A 85 9.02 -4.13 3.09
N LEU A 86 9.19 -5.40 2.72
CA LEU A 86 8.67 -5.95 1.47
C LEU A 86 7.55 -6.94 1.74
N TYR A 87 6.48 -6.83 0.97
CA TYR A 87 5.36 -7.75 0.96
C TYR A 87 5.19 -8.30 -0.45
N TYR A 88 5.48 -9.58 -0.62
CA TYR A 88 5.23 -10.28 -1.88
C TYR A 88 3.73 -10.47 -2.08
N SER A 89 3.23 -10.05 -3.23
CA SER A 89 1.83 -10.19 -3.63
C SER A 89 1.76 -11.13 -4.82
N SER A 90 1.69 -10.60 -6.06
CA SER A 90 1.57 -11.44 -7.25
C SER A 90 2.92 -11.73 -7.90
N VAL A 91 3.66 -12.67 -7.30
CA VAL A 91 4.94 -13.19 -7.80
C VAL A 91 5.03 -14.71 -7.66
N ASP A 92 5.83 -15.33 -8.52
CA ASP A 92 6.14 -16.76 -8.49
C ASP A 92 7.63 -16.99 -8.27
N GLN A 93 7.98 -17.78 -7.27
CA GLN A 93 9.35 -18.30 -7.11
C GLN A 93 9.53 -19.51 -8.03
N LYS A 94 10.49 -19.42 -8.95
CA LYS A 94 10.94 -20.51 -9.81
C LYS A 94 12.35 -20.94 -9.42
N ALA A 95 12.82 -22.05 -10.01
CA ALA A 95 14.15 -22.60 -9.72
C ALA A 95 15.28 -21.60 -10.04
N ASP A 96 15.08 -20.72 -11.03
CA ASP A 96 16.07 -19.78 -11.52
C ASP A 96 15.86 -18.34 -11.05
N GLY A 97 14.76 -18.01 -10.37
CA GLY A 97 14.53 -16.66 -9.85
C GLY A 97 13.08 -16.34 -9.49
N LEU A 98 12.84 -15.07 -9.17
CA LEU A 98 11.52 -14.53 -8.84
C LEU A 98 10.89 -13.89 -10.08
N TYR A 99 9.63 -14.22 -10.34
CA TYR A 99 8.90 -13.77 -11.53
C TYR A 99 7.66 -12.99 -11.12
N MET A 100 7.38 -11.88 -11.80
CA MET A 100 6.10 -11.18 -11.64
C MET A 100 4.99 -11.90 -12.40
N THR A 101 3.73 -11.63 -12.07
CA THR A 101 2.58 -12.01 -12.88
C THR A 101 2.05 -10.79 -13.67
N SER A 102 0.75 -10.67 -13.91
CA SER A 102 0.10 -9.50 -14.51
C SER A 102 -0.38 -8.45 -13.51
N SER A 103 -0.28 -8.70 -12.20
CA SER A 103 -0.82 -7.82 -11.16
C SER A 103 0.28 -7.14 -10.33
N ARG A 104 -0.11 -6.51 -9.23
CA ARG A 104 0.79 -5.91 -8.24
C ARG A 104 1.75 -6.96 -7.69
N ALA A 105 3.05 -6.77 -7.92
CA ALA A 105 4.06 -7.78 -7.63
C ALA A 105 4.54 -7.69 -6.18
N ILE A 106 5.03 -6.52 -5.77
CA ILE A 106 5.65 -6.32 -4.45
C ILE A 106 5.18 -5.01 -3.86
N GLY A 107 4.62 -5.06 -2.65
CA GLY A 107 4.36 -3.89 -1.82
C GLY A 107 5.63 -3.52 -1.06
N VAL A 108 6.08 -2.28 -1.18
CA VAL A 108 7.24 -1.73 -0.49
C VAL A 108 6.75 -0.67 0.50
N VAL A 109 7.04 -0.89 1.78
CA VAL A 109 6.54 -0.05 2.87
C VAL A 109 7.70 0.60 3.59
N GLY A 110 7.74 1.93 3.57
CA GLY A 110 8.58 2.72 4.46
C GLY A 110 7.83 3.07 5.74
N VAL A 111 8.55 3.06 6.86
CA VAL A 111 8.03 3.40 8.20
C VAL A 111 9.02 4.35 8.85
N ALA A 112 8.54 5.52 9.29
CA ALA A 112 9.38 6.56 9.90
C ALA A 112 8.56 7.47 10.81
N ASP A 113 9.20 8.44 11.47
CA ASP A 113 8.48 9.39 12.33
C ASP A 113 7.78 10.48 11.50
N LEU A 114 8.33 10.83 10.33
CA LEU A 114 7.75 11.78 9.39
C LEU A 114 7.33 11.11 8.07
N LEU A 115 6.36 11.71 7.37
CA LEU A 115 5.81 11.16 6.13
C LEU A 115 6.85 11.11 5.01
N GLU A 116 7.65 12.17 4.89
CA GLU A 116 8.69 12.33 3.89
C GLU A 116 9.82 11.32 4.06
N GLU A 117 10.14 10.99 5.31
CA GLU A 117 11.12 9.96 5.63
C GLU A 117 10.60 8.56 5.28
N ALA A 118 9.32 8.28 5.60
CA ALA A 118 8.67 7.03 5.23
C ALA A 118 8.58 6.89 3.71
N GLU A 119 8.25 7.97 2.99
CA GLU A 119 8.24 8.02 1.53
C GLU A 119 9.62 7.74 0.94
N ALA A 120 10.67 8.39 1.47
CA ALA A 120 12.04 8.21 1.02
C ALA A 120 12.54 6.76 1.25
N ILE A 121 12.18 6.14 2.37
CA ILE A 121 12.48 4.72 2.63
C ILE A 121 11.78 3.83 1.60
N ALA A 122 10.48 4.06 1.33
CA ALA A 122 9.73 3.29 0.37
C ALA A 122 10.30 3.42 -1.05
N GLU A 123 10.62 4.64 -1.48
CA GLU A 123 11.19 4.92 -2.80
C GLU A 123 12.57 4.29 -2.98
N LYS A 124 13.43 4.37 -1.94
CA LYS A 124 14.74 3.69 -1.95
C LYS A 124 14.58 2.17 -2.04
N GLY A 125 13.59 1.61 -1.35
CA GLY A 125 13.27 0.18 -1.43
C GLY A 125 12.82 -0.24 -2.83
N ILE A 126 11.99 0.58 -3.48
CA ILE A 126 11.58 0.35 -4.88
C ILE A 126 12.77 0.42 -5.83
N ALA A 127 13.65 1.42 -5.69
CA ALA A 127 14.81 1.59 -6.57
C ALA A 127 15.79 0.40 -6.54
N ALA A 128 15.74 -0.43 -5.50
CA ALA A 128 16.53 -1.66 -5.42
C ALA A 128 15.89 -2.85 -6.15
N ILE A 129 14.66 -2.73 -6.65
CA ILE A 129 13.97 -3.76 -7.43
C ILE A 129 14.19 -3.47 -8.92
N THR A 130 14.79 -4.42 -9.64
CA THR A 130 15.14 -4.25 -11.05
C THR A 130 14.43 -5.27 -11.94
N GLY A 131 14.17 -4.87 -13.18
CA GLY A 131 13.40 -5.63 -14.16
C GLY A 131 12.51 -4.71 -14.99
N PRO A 132 11.62 -5.24 -15.83
CA PRO A 132 10.64 -4.46 -16.57
C PRO A 132 9.45 -4.06 -15.67
N VAL A 133 9.76 -3.30 -14.63
CA VAL A 133 8.83 -2.87 -13.58
C VAL A 133 8.44 -1.40 -13.76
N ASP A 134 7.37 -1.01 -13.09
CA ASP A 134 6.90 0.37 -12.93
C ASP A 134 6.30 0.58 -11.54
N HIS A 135 6.15 1.83 -11.12
CA HIS A 135 5.47 2.23 -9.90
C HIS A 135 4.99 3.69 -10.00
N ARG A 136 4.10 4.09 -9.09
CA ARG A 136 3.71 5.49 -8.94
C ARG A 136 4.67 6.21 -7.97
N PRO A 137 5.53 7.14 -8.44
CA PRO A 137 6.52 7.78 -7.57
C PRO A 137 5.91 8.84 -6.64
N ASP A 138 4.74 9.38 -6.98
CA ASP A 138 4.09 10.48 -6.25
C ASP A 138 3.31 10.06 -5.00
N ILE A 139 3.19 8.75 -4.72
CA ILE A 139 2.52 8.24 -3.52
C ILE A 139 3.29 8.66 -2.27
N GLY A 140 2.60 9.21 -1.27
CA GLY A 140 3.23 9.68 -0.03
C GLY A 140 3.91 11.06 -0.14
N THR A 141 3.84 11.73 -1.29
CA THR A 141 4.47 13.04 -1.48
C THR A 141 3.55 14.21 -1.08
N TRP A 142 4.14 15.32 -0.62
CA TRP A 142 3.39 16.55 -0.28
C TRP A 142 2.56 17.10 -1.43
N PRO A 143 3.06 17.21 -2.68
CA PRO A 143 2.26 17.73 -3.78
C PRO A 143 0.98 16.92 -4.02
N LEU A 144 1.06 15.58 -3.92
CA LEU A 144 -0.13 14.74 -4.03
C LEU A 144 -1.07 14.96 -2.84
N LEU A 145 -0.54 15.01 -1.62
CA LEU A 145 -1.32 15.23 -0.41
C LEU A 145 -2.07 16.56 -0.45
N GLU A 146 -1.40 17.66 -0.78
CA GLU A 146 -2.01 18.99 -0.94
C GLU A 146 -3.11 18.98 -1.99
N LYS A 147 -2.87 18.33 -3.14
CA LYS A 147 -3.89 18.18 -4.19
C LYS A 147 -5.12 17.44 -3.67
N ARG A 148 -4.95 16.38 -2.86
CA ARG A 148 -6.07 15.64 -2.27
C ARG A 148 -6.80 16.45 -1.21
N ILE A 149 -6.09 17.19 -0.34
CA ILE A 149 -6.68 18.09 0.65
C ILE A 149 -7.53 19.15 -0.04
N LYS A 150 -6.99 19.80 -1.09
CA LYS A 150 -7.73 20.79 -1.87
C LYS A 150 -8.98 20.20 -2.51
N HIS A 151 -8.85 19.03 -3.14
CA HIS A 151 -9.97 18.36 -3.77
C HIS A 151 -11.12 18.05 -2.77
N VAL A 152 -10.78 17.57 -1.57
CA VAL A 152 -11.78 17.32 -0.52
C VAL A 152 -12.42 18.63 -0.03
N LYS A 153 -11.65 19.71 0.11
CA LYS A 153 -12.20 21.05 0.44
C LYS A 153 -13.17 21.54 -0.64
N ASP A 154 -12.83 21.37 -1.91
CA ASP A 154 -13.68 21.77 -3.05
C ASP A 154 -14.97 20.95 -3.13
N ILE A 155 -14.95 19.66 -2.77
CA ILE A 155 -16.16 18.84 -2.68
C ILE A 155 -17.06 19.35 -1.54
N LYS A 156 -16.47 19.66 -0.38
CA LYS A 156 -17.22 20.10 0.79
C LYS A 156 -17.90 21.45 0.57
N SER A 157 -17.29 22.37 -0.18
CA SER A 157 -17.86 23.70 -0.47
C SER A 157 -18.99 23.70 -1.50
N LYS A 158 -19.10 22.64 -2.33
CA LYS A 158 -20.11 22.52 -3.39
C LYS A 158 -21.38 21.78 -2.97
N ILE A 159 -21.38 21.20 -1.78
CA ILE A 159 -22.50 20.42 -1.28
C ILE A 159 -23.10 21.22 -0.13
N ASP A 160 -24.38 21.58 -0.26
CA ASP A 160 -25.17 22.04 0.88
C ASP A 160 -25.57 20.79 1.68
N TRP A 161 -25.10 20.72 2.93
CA TRP A 161 -25.19 19.50 3.74
C TRP A 161 -26.42 19.49 4.65
N GLU A 162 -27.19 20.58 4.71
CA GLU A 162 -28.40 20.68 5.56
C GLU A 162 -29.68 20.11 4.91
N GLU A 163 -29.70 19.88 3.59
CA GLU A 163 -30.94 19.52 2.86
C GLU A 163 -31.06 18.05 2.39
N ARG A 164 -30.29 17.11 2.96
CA ARG A 164 -30.45 15.69 2.57
C ARG A 164 -30.98 14.85 3.74
N PRO A 165 -32.10 14.12 3.54
CA PRO A 165 -32.77 13.35 4.59
C PRO A 165 -31.88 12.26 5.17
#